data_AF-A0AAU0UGQ7-F1
#
_entry.id   AF-A0AAU0UGQ7-F1
#
_cell.length_a   1.000
_cell.length_b   1.000
_cell.length_c   1.000
_cell.angle_alpha   90.00
_cell.angle_beta   90.00
_cell.angle_gamma   90.00
#
_symmetry.space_group_name_H-M   'P 1'
#
loop_
_entity.id
_entity.type
_entity.pdbx_description
1 polymer ?
#
loop_
_entity_poly.entity_id
_entity_poly.type
_entity_poly.pdbx_seq_one_letter_code
_entity_poly.pdbx_strand_id
1 'polypeptide(L)'
;MSIAVGNILEGVVTGITKFGAFVELPGGVTGLVHISEVADAYVKDVKDYVKESEKVTVKVINIDDSGKIGLSIKQAKPDYKPHNKNRNNSKKRIKPSFSFEDKLAKFMKESDERQQDLKKNTDAKRGGGKGRI
;
A
#
# COMPACT_ATOMS: atom_id res chain seq x y z
N MET A 1 18.95 -31.50 -0.43
CA MET A 1 17.62 -30.86 -0.33
C MET A 1 17.49 -29.89 -1.50
N SER A 2 16.42 -29.98 -2.29
CA SER A 2 16.14 -29.05 -3.38
C SER A 2 15.55 -27.75 -2.81
N ILE A 3 16.28 -26.64 -2.91
CA ILE A 3 15.75 -25.32 -2.55
C ILE A 3 14.91 -24.83 -3.74
N ALA A 4 13.63 -24.54 -3.48
CA ALA A 4 12.70 -24.01 -4.47
C ALA A 4 12.20 -22.62 -4.04
N VAL A 5 11.82 -21.80 -5.03
CA VAL A 5 11.18 -20.50 -4.78
C VAL A 5 9.88 -20.72 -4.00
N GLY A 6 9.69 -19.94 -2.94
CA GLY A 6 8.55 -20.03 -2.04
C GLY A 6 8.79 -20.84 -0.77
N ASN A 7 9.87 -21.64 -0.69
CA ASN A 7 10.19 -22.38 0.53
C ASN A 7 10.58 -21.45 1.67
N ILE A 8 10.14 -21.82 2.87
CA ILE A 8 10.51 -21.16 4.12
C ILE A 8 11.56 -22.04 4.78
N LEU A 9 12.71 -21.45 5.08
CA LEU A 9 13.87 -22.13 5.65
C LEU A 9 14.42 -21.29 6.80
N GLU A 10 15.05 -21.94 7.76
CA GLU A 10 15.83 -21.26 8.79
C GLU A 10 17.28 -21.14 8.32
N GLY A 11 17.84 -19.94 8.46
CA GLY A 11 19.23 -19.67 8.13
C GLY A 11 19.92 -18.89 9.25
N VAL A 12 21.25 -18.81 9.17
CA VAL A 12 22.09 -18.07 10.12
C VAL A 12 22.63 -16.83 9.44
N VAL A 13 22.53 -15.68 10.10
CA VAL A 13 23.04 -14.42 9.58
C VAL A 13 24.56 -14.43 9.67
N THR A 14 25.26 -14.41 8.54
CA THR A 14 26.73 -14.43 8.52
C THR A 14 27.33 -13.03 8.46
N GLY A 15 26.59 -12.04 7.98
CA GLY A 15 27.07 -10.67 7.89
C GLY A 15 25.95 -9.68 7.61
N ILE A 16 26.11 -8.45 8.11
CA ILE A 16 25.14 -7.38 7.93
C ILE A 16 25.82 -6.19 7.26
N THR A 17 25.11 -5.59 6.31
CA THR A 17 25.58 -4.45 5.52
C THR A 17 24.50 -3.37 5.47
N LYS A 18 24.85 -2.18 4.95
CA LYS A 18 23.91 -1.06 4.81
C LYS A 18 22.75 -1.34 3.84
N PHE A 19 22.95 -2.25 2.89
CA PHE A 19 21.94 -2.56 1.86
C PHE A 19 21.16 -3.85 2.17
N GLY A 20 21.55 -4.61 3.18
CA GLY A 20 20.92 -5.90 3.50
C GLY A 20 21.71 -6.77 4.48
N ALA A 21 21.24 -8.00 4.65
CA ALA A 21 21.86 -9.03 5.48
C ALA A 21 22.15 -10.30 4.67
N PHE A 22 23.31 -10.91 4.89
CA PHE A 22 23.68 -12.20 4.35
C PHE A 22 23.23 -13.29 5.30
N VAL A 23 22.50 -14.26 4.77
CA VAL A 23 21.97 -15.40 5.52
C VAL A 23 22.45 -16.66 4.85
N GLU A 24 23.16 -17.50 5.60
CA GLU A 24 23.56 -18.82 5.18
C GLU A 24 22.44 -19.82 5.47
N LEU A 25 22.05 -20.55 4.44
CA LEU A 25 21.03 -21.57 4.51
C LEU A 25 21.67 -22.96 4.65
N PRO A 26 20.94 -23.91 5.27
CA PRO A 26 21.35 -25.30 5.30
C PRO A 26 21.50 -25.84 3.88
N GLY A 27 22.70 -26.37 3.57
CA GLY A 27 23.07 -26.80 2.21
C GLY A 27 24.24 -26.03 1.60
N GLY A 28 24.87 -25.12 2.37
CA GLY A 28 26.05 -24.36 1.93
C GLY A 28 25.71 -23.25 0.93
N VAL A 29 24.45 -22.81 0.91
CA VAL A 29 23.98 -21.77 0.00
C VAL A 29 23.83 -20.47 0.76
N THR A 30 24.40 -19.40 0.22
CA THR A 30 24.30 -18.07 0.81
C THR A 30 23.25 -17.26 0.07
N GLY A 31 22.30 -16.70 0.82
CA GLY A 31 21.32 -15.78 0.29
C GLY A 31 21.49 -14.36 0.83
N LEU A 32 20.95 -13.40 0.10
CA LEU A 32 20.93 -12.00 0.49
C LEU A 32 19.50 -11.54 0.75
N VAL A 33 19.28 -10.98 1.94
CA VAL A 33 18.06 -10.26 2.29
C VAL A 33 18.29 -8.78 2.03
N HIS A 34 17.55 -8.21 1.08
CA HIS A 34 17.60 -6.77 0.82
C HIS A 34 16.97 -5.97 1.98
N ILE A 35 17.43 -4.75 2.25
CA ILE A 35 16.91 -3.90 3.34
C ILE A 35 15.37 -3.73 3.28
N SER A 36 14.79 -3.66 2.07
CA SER A 36 13.34 -3.57 1.86
C SER A 36 12.57 -4.87 2.14
N GLU A 37 13.29 -5.99 2.28
CA GLU A 37 12.77 -7.33 2.57
C GLU A 37 13.00 -7.74 4.05
N VAL A 38 13.73 -6.93 4.82
CA VAL A 38 13.92 -7.11 6.27
C VAL A 38 12.62 -6.77 7.03
N ALA A 39 12.00 -5.63 6.71
CA ALA A 39 10.77 -5.16 7.33
C ALA A 39 9.94 -4.27 6.38
N ASP A 40 8.65 -4.10 6.65
CA ASP A 40 7.77 -3.17 5.92
C ASP A 40 7.92 -1.70 6.36
N ALA A 41 8.68 -1.45 7.43
CA ALA A 41 8.96 -0.12 7.97
C ALA A 41 10.28 0.46 7.42
N TYR A 42 10.49 1.78 7.60
CA TYR A 42 11.76 2.41 7.27
C TYR A 42 12.85 1.93 8.24
N VAL A 43 13.77 1.11 7.72
CA VAL A 43 14.91 0.59 8.47
C VAL A 43 16.06 1.60 8.35
N LYS A 44 16.40 2.29 9.45
CA LYS A 44 17.63 3.11 9.52
C LYS A 44 18.87 2.23 9.54
N ASP A 45 18.84 1.18 10.35
CA ASP A 45 19.96 0.26 10.54
C ASP A 45 19.45 -1.18 10.54
N VAL A 46 19.94 -2.00 9.62
CA VAL A 46 19.60 -3.43 9.54
C VAL A 46 19.99 -4.17 10.83
N LYS A 47 21.02 -3.65 11.51
CA LYS A 47 21.60 -4.24 12.72
C LYS A 47 20.68 -4.21 13.95
N ASP A 48 19.68 -3.32 13.93
CA ASP A 48 18.66 -3.25 14.99
C ASP A 48 17.59 -4.33 14.81
N TYR A 49 17.36 -4.78 13.57
CA TYR A 49 16.36 -5.77 13.21
C TYR A 49 16.90 -7.20 13.16
N VAL A 50 18.20 -7.34 12.88
CA VAL A 50 18.87 -8.62 12.66
C VAL A 50 20.24 -8.56 13.31
N LYS A 51 20.66 -9.60 14.05
CA LYS A 51 22.02 -9.69 14.58
C LYS A 51 22.88 -10.66 13.77
N GLU A 52 24.19 -10.45 13.83
CA GLU A 52 25.14 -11.44 13.28
C GLU A 52 25.07 -12.72 14.11
N SER A 53 25.22 -13.86 13.44
CA SER A 53 25.12 -15.20 14.00
C SER A 53 23.76 -15.56 14.60
N GLU A 54 22.73 -14.77 14.33
CA GLU A 54 21.36 -15.05 14.74
C GLU A 54 20.67 -16.01 13.76
N LYS A 55 19.83 -16.91 14.29
CA LYS A 55 18.97 -17.77 13.48
C LYS A 55 17.71 -16.99 13.09
N VAL A 56 17.45 -16.90 11.80
CA VAL A 56 16.29 -16.20 11.24
C VAL A 56 15.56 -17.09 10.26
N THR A 57 14.23 -17.01 10.28
CA THR A 57 13.38 -17.68 9.30
C THR A 57 13.23 -16.78 8.07
N VAL A 58 13.54 -17.32 6.90
CA VAL A 58 13.56 -16.60 5.62
C VAL A 58 12.78 -17.38 4.56
N LYS A 59 12.16 -16.65 3.65
CA LYS A 59 11.48 -17.21 2.49
C LYS A 59 12.29 -16.96 1.23
N VAL A 60 12.44 -17.99 0.41
CA VAL A 60 13.08 -17.90 -0.90
C VAL A 60 12.16 -17.16 -1.86
N ILE A 61 12.58 -16.00 -2.35
CA ILE A 61 11.81 -15.18 -3.31
C ILE A 61 12.30 -15.35 -4.74
N ASN A 62 13.60 -15.58 -4.93
CA ASN A 62 14.20 -15.78 -6.23
C ASN A 62 15.48 -16.60 -6.11
N ILE A 63 15.78 -17.40 -7.13
CA ILE A 63 17.02 -18.17 -7.24
C ILE A 63 17.64 -17.80 -8.59
N ASP A 64 18.86 -17.30 -8.56
CA ASP A 64 19.64 -16.98 -9.76
C ASP A 64 20.50 -18.19 -10.15
N ASP A 65 20.72 -18.39 -11.46
CA ASP A 65 21.59 -19.43 -11.99
C ASP A 65 23.05 -19.27 -11.53
N SER A 66 23.42 -18.05 -11.13
CA SER A 66 24.73 -17.72 -10.54
C SER A 66 24.89 -18.22 -9.08
N GLY A 67 23.88 -18.89 -8.52
CA GLY A 67 23.88 -19.37 -7.13
C GLY A 67 23.48 -18.32 -6.09
N LYS A 68 23.07 -17.12 -6.52
CA LYS A 68 22.58 -16.08 -5.61
C LYS A 68 21.10 -16.32 -5.30
N ILE A 69 20.77 -16.39 -4.02
CA ILE A 69 19.38 -16.55 -3.59
C ILE A 69 18.88 -15.24 -2.98
N GLY A 70 17.79 -14.72 -3.54
CA GLY A 70 17.03 -13.63 -2.95
C GLY A 70 16.18 -14.16 -1.80
N LEU A 71 16.37 -13.59 -0.61
CA LEU A 71 15.66 -13.98 0.60
C LEU A 71 14.83 -12.84 1.18
N SER A 72 13.74 -13.20 1.86
CA SER A 72 12.87 -12.24 2.52
C SER A 72 12.51 -12.70 3.93
N ILE A 73 12.74 -11.85 4.93
CA ILE A 73 12.38 -12.12 6.33
C ILE A 73 10.91 -11.77 6.56
N LYS A 74 10.42 -10.67 5.96
CA LYS A 74 9.01 -10.25 6.15
C LYS A 74 8.01 -11.26 5.61
N GLN A 75 8.30 -11.90 4.48
CA GLN A 75 7.39 -12.89 3.86
C GLN A 75 7.42 -14.26 4.54
N ALA A 76 8.38 -14.49 5.45
CA ALA A 76 8.47 -15.73 6.23
C ALA A 76 7.55 -15.72 7.45
N LYS A 77 7.06 -14.55 7.90
CA LYS A 77 6.16 -14.45 9.05
C LYS A 77 4.77 -15.01 8.71
N PRO A 78 4.16 -15.86 9.57
CA PRO A 78 2.88 -16.51 9.30
C PRO A 78 1.70 -15.53 9.15
N ASP A 79 1.79 -14.35 9.77
CA ASP A 79 0.82 -13.26 9.64
C ASP A 79 1.06 -12.33 8.45
N TYR A 80 2.00 -12.68 7.54
CA TYR A 80 2.20 -11.90 6.31
C TYR A 80 0.99 -12.07 5.39
N LYS A 81 -0.02 -11.21 5.57
CA LYS A 81 -1.02 -10.95 4.53
C LYS A 81 -0.24 -10.29 3.40
N PRO A 82 -0.11 -10.93 2.21
CA PRO A 82 0.45 -10.24 1.07
C PRO A 82 -0.44 -9.03 0.84
N HIS A 83 0.06 -7.85 1.21
CA HIS A 83 -0.55 -6.62 0.75
C HIS A 83 -0.26 -6.66 -0.74
N ASN A 84 -1.22 -7.18 -1.50
CA ASN A 84 -1.18 -7.23 -2.95
C ASN A 84 -1.15 -5.77 -3.40
N LYS A 85 0.03 -5.18 -3.36
CA LYS A 85 0.41 -3.98 -4.08
C LYS A 85 0.45 -4.42 -5.53
N ASN A 86 -0.76 -4.65 -6.06
CA ASN A 86 -1.01 -4.54 -7.47
C ASN A 86 -0.67 -3.08 -7.83
N ARG A 87 0.62 -2.81 -8.01
CA ARG A 87 1.18 -1.60 -8.62
C ARG A 87 0.89 -1.64 -10.12
N ASN A 88 -0.35 -1.97 -10.46
CA ASN A 88 -0.95 -1.43 -11.64
C ASN A 88 -1.04 0.06 -11.39
N ASN A 89 -0.29 0.78 -12.21
CA ASN A 89 -0.37 2.19 -12.43
C ASN A 89 -1.83 2.57 -12.76
N SER A 90 -2.67 2.71 -11.74
CA SER A 90 -4.07 3.15 -11.86
C SER A 90 -4.61 3.52 -10.47
N LYS A 91 -4.44 4.79 -10.11
CA LYS A 91 -5.30 5.61 -9.24
C LYS A 91 -6.37 4.85 -8.42
N LYS A 92 -6.16 4.66 -7.11
CA LYS A 92 -7.18 4.49 -6.03
C LYS A 92 -6.46 4.02 -4.74
N ARG A 93 -6.73 4.46 -3.52
CA ARG A 93 -7.80 5.30 -2.97
C ARG A 93 -7.41 5.69 -1.53
N ILE A 94 -7.07 6.96 -1.31
CA ILE A 94 -7.22 7.58 0.01
C ILE A 94 -8.72 7.80 0.19
N LYS A 95 -9.35 7.13 1.16
CA LYS A 95 -10.62 7.57 1.75
C LYS A 95 -10.27 8.24 3.09
N PRO A 96 -10.78 9.44 3.40
CA PRO A 96 -12.06 9.98 2.94
C PRO A 96 -11.84 11.10 1.92
N SER A 97 -12.01 10.81 0.63
CA SER A 97 -12.31 11.87 -0.33
C SER A 97 -13.83 12.02 -0.33
N PHE A 98 -14.31 13.18 0.12
CA PHE A 98 -15.62 13.70 -0.26
C PHE A 98 -15.83 13.37 -1.74
N SER A 99 -16.80 12.50 -2.01
CA SER A 99 -17.04 11.99 -3.35
C SER A 99 -17.46 13.14 -4.25
N PHE A 100 -17.11 13.07 -5.53
CA PHE A 100 -17.64 14.00 -6.53
C PHE A 100 -19.18 13.99 -6.52
N GLU A 101 -19.79 12.85 -6.17
CA GLU A 101 -21.22 12.70 -5.92
C GLU A 101 -21.73 13.52 -4.72
N ASP A 102 -20.97 13.61 -3.62
CA ASP A 102 -21.32 14.45 -2.47
C ASP A 102 -21.25 15.95 -2.82
N LYS A 103 -20.25 16.34 -3.64
CA LYS A 103 -20.13 17.72 -4.13
C LYS A 103 -21.19 18.06 -5.17
N LEU A 104 -21.57 17.11 -6.03
CA LEU A 104 -22.64 17.29 -7.00
C LEU A 104 -23.99 17.38 -6.29
N ALA A 105 -24.24 16.51 -5.31
CA ALA A 105 -25.43 16.57 -4.48
C ALA A 105 -25.54 17.90 -3.73
N LYS A 106 -24.41 18.40 -3.19
CA LYS A 106 -24.37 19.72 -2.52
C LYS A 106 -24.60 20.88 -3.50
N PHE A 107 -24.04 20.81 -4.72
CA PHE A 107 -24.21 21.85 -5.74
C PHE A 107 -25.60 21.85 -6.38
N MET A 108 -26.20 20.68 -6.62
CA MET A 108 -27.58 20.55 -7.08
C MET A 108 -28.55 21.08 -6.00
N LYS A 109 -28.29 20.77 -4.73
CA LYS A 109 -29.07 21.32 -3.61
C LYS A 109 -28.97 22.84 -3.52
N GLU A 110 -27.76 23.41 -3.64
CA GLU A 110 -27.55 24.86 -3.59
C GLU A 110 -28.08 25.59 -4.86
N SER A 111 -28.15 24.90 -6.00
CA SER A 111 -28.71 25.47 -7.24
C SER A 111 -30.24 25.50 -7.24
N ASP A 112 -30.91 24.50 -6.66
CA ASP A 112 -32.37 24.45 -6.57
C ASP A 112 -32.92 25.57 -5.66
N GLU A 113 -32.26 25.82 -4.52
CA GLU A 113 -32.61 26.91 -3.61
C GLU A 113 -32.46 28.30 -4.27
N ARG A 114 -31.35 28.56 -4.97
CA ARG A 114 -31.15 29.83 -5.69
C ARG A 114 -32.15 30.03 -6.84
N GLN A 115 -32.56 28.96 -7.54
CA GLN A 115 -33.55 29.05 -8.61
C GLN A 115 -34.97 29.28 -8.09
N GLN A 116 -35.32 28.80 -6.90
CA GLN A 116 -36.64 29.05 -6.29
C GLN A 116 -36.81 30.50 -5.80
N ASP A 117 -35.76 31.11 -5.26
CA ASP A 117 -35.81 32.51 -4.82
C ASP A 117 -35.93 33.49 -6.01
N LEU A 118 -35.28 33.18 -7.14
CA LEU A 118 -35.44 33.94 -8.39
C LEU A 118 -36.85 33.81 -8.99
N LYS A 119 -37.51 32.65 -8.86
CA LYS A 119 -38.90 32.46 -9.30
C LYS A 119 -39.91 33.14 -8.38
N LYS A 120 -39.72 33.12 -7.06
CA LYS A 120 -40.61 33.82 -6.12
C LYS A 120 -40.56 35.35 -6.26
N ASN A 121 -39.39 35.91 -6.55
CA ASN A 121 -39.25 37.37 -6.74
C ASN A 121 -39.69 37.89 -8.11
N THR A 122 -39.76 37.05 -9.16
CA THR A 122 -40.18 37.47 -10.50
C THR A 122 -41.69 37.38 -10.73
N ASP A 123 -42.40 36.54 -9.97
CA ASP A 123 -43.86 36.39 -10.10
C ASP A 123 -44.66 37.43 -9.28
N ALA A 124 -44.08 37.96 -8.19
CA ALA A 124 -44.73 38.98 -7.35
C ALA A 124 -44.90 40.37 -8.02
N LYS A 125 -44.37 40.58 -9.24
CA LYS A 125 -44.48 41.87 -9.97
C LYS A 125 -45.28 41.81 -11.28
N ARG A 126 -45.98 40.70 -11.56
CA ARG A 126 -46.78 40.53 -12.81
C ARG A 126 -48.22 40.03 -12.62
N GLY A 127 -48.74 39.96 -11.39
CA GLY A 127 -50.11 39.49 -11.11
C GLY A 127 -50.91 40.42 -10.20
N GLY A 128 -51.24 41.64 -10.67
CA GLY A 128 -52.04 42.59 -9.88
C GLY A 128 -52.58 43.77 -10.67
N GLY A 129 -52.99 43.55 -11.92
CA GLY A 129 -53.58 44.58 -12.77
C GLY A 129 -54.69 44.01 -13.62
N LYS A 130 -55.88 43.80 -13.03
CA LYS A 130 -57.12 43.61 -13.80
C LYS A 130 -58.39 43.89 -12.98
N GLY A 131 -58.83 45.15 -13.03
CA GLY A 131 -60.19 45.52 -13.39
C GLY A 131 -61.30 45.52 -12.31
N ARG A 132 -62.32 46.34 -12.63
CA ARG A 132 -63.60 46.66 -11.96
C ARG A 132 -63.48 47.87 -11.03
N ILE A 133 -64.28 48.94 -11.16
CA ILE A 133 -65.48 49.26 -11.96
C ILE A 133 -65.40 50.73 -12.34
#